data_AF-A0A1H8X021-F1
#
_entry.id   AF-A0A1H8X021-F1
#
_cell.length_a   1.000
_cell.length_b   1.000
_cell.length_c   1.000
_cell.angle_alpha   90.00
_cell.angle_beta   90.00
_cell.angle_gamma   90.00
#
_symmetry.space_group_name_H-M   'P 1'
#
loop_
_entity.id
_entity.type
_entity.pdbx_description
1 polymer ?
#
loop_
_entity_poly.entity_id
_entity_poly.type
_entity_poly.pdbx_seq_one_letter_code
_entity_poly.pdbx_strand_id
1 'polypeptide(L)'
;MITIRITLAGMVMLLAGLPAIAQTDDKELLNQAQALFQPLPKDMATPQVPVTTERVALGRLLFFDPRFSIDGNVGCVTCHQPALYGTDGRPRSIGVKSRPHPRHAPSVLNAALQFVIHWRGDRVDAEDQVVQSLLLPITSGQPDETALLARVNSFPGYAPLFKSAFPADPEPVSRRNMALAIGAFERTLVTPSRFDDYLKGNVDALSAGERAGLAKFIEVGCVACHSGPGVGGGMYQKFGVMEDYWKATQSDPIDKGRADVTNDDADLYMFRVASLRNVAMTPPYFHDGSVATLPEAVKVMARVQLGVRLEDKDVGDIVSFLASLTGPLPPDFATAPVLPPGPVPPTK
;
A
#
# COMPACT_ATOMS: atom_id res chain seq x y z
N MET A 1 -20.21 -45.34 74.30
CA MET A 1 -19.32 -44.35 73.65
C MET A 1 -18.50 -45.09 72.61
N ILE A 2 -18.76 -44.91 71.32
CA ILE A 2 -17.81 -44.99 70.20
C ILE A 2 -18.54 -44.37 69.00
N THR A 3 -17.90 -43.37 68.42
CA THR A 3 -18.48 -42.35 67.54
C THR A 3 -18.29 -42.78 66.08
N ILE A 4 -19.38 -42.89 65.30
CA ILE A 4 -19.31 -43.14 63.86
C ILE A 4 -19.03 -41.81 63.16
N ARG A 5 -17.84 -41.67 62.57
CA ARG A 5 -17.47 -40.54 61.70
C ARG A 5 -17.88 -40.85 60.27
N ILE A 6 -18.81 -40.07 59.72
CA ILE A 6 -19.14 -40.03 58.30
C ILE A 6 -18.19 -39.05 57.62
N THR A 7 -17.26 -39.55 56.81
CA THR A 7 -16.42 -38.73 55.92
C THR A 7 -17.13 -38.56 54.58
N LEU A 8 -17.60 -37.34 54.31
CA LEU A 8 -18.12 -36.92 53.01
C LEU A 8 -16.92 -36.63 52.09
N ALA A 9 -16.69 -37.47 51.08
CA ALA A 9 -15.70 -37.21 50.03
C ALA A 9 -16.35 -36.30 48.97
N GLY A 10 -15.99 -35.02 48.97
CA GLY A 10 -16.36 -34.07 47.92
C GLY A 10 -15.59 -34.36 46.63
N MET A 11 -16.31 -34.80 45.61
CA MET A 11 -15.79 -35.00 44.25
C MET A 11 -15.74 -33.63 43.55
N VAL A 12 -14.54 -33.04 43.48
CA VAL A 12 -14.29 -31.86 42.64
C VAL A 12 -14.16 -32.34 41.20
N MET A 13 -15.23 -32.18 40.41
CA MET A 13 -15.16 -32.33 38.95
C MET A 13 -14.45 -31.10 38.37
N LEU A 14 -13.18 -31.27 37.98
CA LEU A 14 -12.50 -30.33 37.09
C LEU A 14 -13.14 -30.44 35.69
N LEU A 15 -13.93 -29.43 35.32
CA LEU A 15 -14.37 -29.21 33.93
C LEU A 15 -13.20 -28.68 33.10
N ALA A 16 -12.35 -29.60 32.60
CA ALA A 16 -11.36 -29.31 31.56
C ALA A 16 -11.91 -29.81 30.21
N GLY A 17 -12.66 -28.98 29.51
CA GLY A 17 -13.41 -29.41 28.31
C GLY A 17 -13.50 -28.41 27.15
N LEU A 18 -12.59 -27.44 27.03
CA LEU A 18 -12.66 -26.38 26.00
C LEU A 18 -11.46 -26.16 25.04
N PRO A 19 -10.31 -26.87 25.07
CA PRO A 19 -9.21 -26.54 24.16
C PRO A 19 -9.31 -27.15 22.74
N ALA A 20 -10.00 -28.29 22.56
CA ALA A 20 -9.94 -29.03 21.30
C ALA A 20 -10.75 -28.39 20.15
N ILE A 21 -11.90 -27.77 20.46
CA ILE A 21 -12.80 -27.17 19.45
C ILE A 21 -12.27 -25.83 18.96
N ALA A 22 -11.80 -24.97 19.86
CA ALA A 22 -11.20 -23.68 19.47
C ALA A 22 -9.93 -23.87 18.61
N GLN A 23 -9.15 -24.92 18.87
CA GLN A 23 -7.94 -25.23 18.10
C GLN A 23 -8.24 -25.82 16.71
N THR A 24 -9.39 -26.48 16.52
CA THR A 24 -9.83 -26.93 15.20
C THR A 24 -10.32 -25.76 14.34
N ASP A 25 -11.06 -24.83 14.93
CA ASP A 25 -11.61 -23.67 14.23
C ASP A 25 -10.50 -22.71 13.76
N ASP A 26 -9.49 -22.47 14.59
CA ASP A 26 -8.35 -21.61 14.24
C ASP A 26 -7.50 -22.18 13.09
N LYS A 27 -7.34 -23.52 13.04
CA LYS A 27 -6.65 -24.19 11.93
C LYS A 27 -7.45 -24.16 10.64
N GLU A 28 -8.77 -24.29 10.72
CA GLU A 28 -9.64 -24.17 9.56
C GLU A 28 -9.59 -22.76 8.97
N LEU A 29 -9.66 -21.73 9.81
CA LEU A 29 -9.51 -20.35 9.37
C LEU A 29 -8.15 -20.09 8.73
N LEU A 30 -7.06 -20.63 9.30
CA LEU A 30 -5.74 -20.55 8.70
C LEU A 30 -5.69 -21.18 7.31
N ASN A 31 -6.23 -22.39 7.15
CA ASN A 31 -6.29 -23.08 5.85
C ASN A 31 -7.10 -22.26 4.83
N GLN A 32 -8.23 -21.70 5.25
CA GLN A 32 -9.05 -20.82 4.40
C GLN A 32 -8.28 -19.56 3.99
N ALA A 33 -7.55 -18.94 4.94
CA ALA A 33 -6.72 -17.77 4.66
C ALA A 33 -5.58 -18.09 3.69
N GLN A 34 -4.91 -19.24 3.82
CA GLN A 34 -3.85 -19.68 2.91
C GLN A 34 -4.36 -19.97 1.48
N ALA A 35 -5.64 -20.30 1.33
CA ALA A 35 -6.25 -20.46 0.00
C ALA A 35 -6.56 -19.11 -0.67
N LEU A 36 -6.78 -18.05 0.12
CA LEU A 36 -7.22 -16.73 -0.36
C LEU A 36 -6.08 -15.71 -0.46
N PHE A 37 -5.03 -15.87 0.35
CA PHE A 37 -3.95 -14.89 0.51
C PHE A 37 -2.58 -15.56 0.39
N GLN A 38 -1.54 -14.73 0.24
CA GLN A 38 -0.16 -15.17 0.29
C GLN A 38 0.68 -14.22 1.16
N PRO A 39 1.69 -14.74 1.88
CA PRO A 39 2.64 -13.88 2.56
C PRO A 39 3.42 -13.04 1.54
N LEU A 40 3.92 -11.88 1.96
CA LEU A 40 4.79 -11.05 1.14
C LEU A 40 6.07 -11.80 0.75
N PRO A 41 6.56 -11.59 -0.49
CA PRO A 41 7.89 -12.04 -0.86
C PRO A 41 8.96 -11.24 -0.10
N LYS A 42 10.23 -11.67 -0.20
CA LYS A 42 11.35 -10.93 0.40
C LYS A 42 11.54 -9.54 -0.22
N ASP A 43 11.38 -9.46 -1.52
CA ASP A 43 11.43 -8.24 -2.34
C ASP A 43 10.47 -8.42 -3.54
N MET A 44 10.24 -7.36 -4.28
CA MET A 44 9.40 -7.37 -5.48
C MET A 44 10.26 -7.31 -6.76
N ALA A 45 11.46 -7.88 -6.75
CA ALA A 45 12.36 -7.85 -7.91
C ALA A 45 11.76 -8.58 -9.13
N THR A 46 12.11 -8.13 -10.33
CA THR A 46 11.81 -8.82 -11.59
C THR A 46 13.10 -9.04 -12.38
N PRO A 47 13.12 -9.95 -13.37
CA PRO A 47 14.27 -10.09 -14.26
C PRO A 47 14.66 -8.78 -14.97
N GLN A 48 13.66 -7.94 -15.28
CA GLN A 48 13.85 -6.65 -15.95
C GLN A 48 14.38 -5.59 -14.98
N VAL A 49 13.96 -5.65 -13.71
CA VAL A 49 14.32 -4.69 -12.65
C VAL A 49 14.85 -5.46 -11.43
N PRO A 50 16.07 -6.01 -11.53
CA PRO A 50 16.70 -6.66 -10.40
C PRO A 50 17.03 -5.65 -9.30
N VAL A 51 16.85 -6.08 -8.06
CA VAL A 51 17.25 -5.35 -6.85
C VAL A 51 18.75 -5.59 -6.63
N THR A 52 19.58 -4.68 -7.12
CA THR A 52 21.03 -4.66 -6.84
C THR A 52 21.38 -3.53 -5.88
N THR A 53 22.46 -3.69 -5.10
CA THR A 53 22.89 -2.69 -4.11
C THR A 53 23.06 -1.30 -4.73
N GLU A 54 23.67 -1.20 -5.90
CA GLU A 54 23.97 0.06 -6.57
C GLU A 54 22.70 0.73 -7.11
N ARG A 55 21.76 -0.04 -7.67
CA ARG A 55 20.49 0.48 -8.19
C ARG A 55 19.58 0.96 -7.07
N VAL A 56 19.49 0.19 -5.98
CA VAL A 56 18.72 0.56 -4.79
C VAL A 56 19.30 1.82 -4.15
N ALA A 57 20.62 1.90 -4.00
CA ALA A 57 21.28 3.07 -3.42
C ALA A 57 21.04 4.35 -4.25
N LEU A 58 21.17 4.25 -5.58
CA LEU A 58 20.86 5.35 -6.49
C LEU A 58 19.36 5.72 -6.44
N GLY A 59 18.48 4.72 -6.52
CA GLY A 59 17.02 4.90 -6.48
C GLY A 59 16.56 5.60 -5.21
N ARG A 60 17.11 5.19 -4.06
CA ARG A 60 16.86 5.83 -2.77
C ARG A 60 17.25 7.30 -2.78
N LEU A 61 18.43 7.64 -3.30
CA LEU A 61 18.84 9.04 -3.42
C LEU A 61 17.89 9.83 -4.32
N LEU A 62 17.50 9.27 -5.46
CA LEU A 62 16.59 9.93 -6.39
C LEU A 62 15.17 10.12 -5.80
N PHE A 63 14.66 9.12 -5.08
CA PHE A 63 13.34 9.17 -4.44
C PHE A 63 13.21 10.31 -3.42
N PHE A 64 14.29 10.56 -2.67
CA PHE A 64 14.35 11.57 -1.62
C PHE A 64 14.83 12.96 -2.08
N ASP A 65 15.20 13.13 -3.35
CA ASP A 65 15.76 14.39 -3.85
C ASP A 65 14.70 15.24 -4.58
N PRO A 66 14.21 16.33 -3.96
CA PRO A 66 13.23 17.21 -4.58
C PRO A 66 13.85 18.15 -5.63
N ARG A 67 15.19 18.25 -5.71
CA ARG A 67 15.89 19.24 -6.54
C ARG A 67 15.73 18.97 -8.03
N PHE A 68 15.20 17.81 -8.42
CA PHE A 68 14.86 17.50 -9.80
C PHE A 68 13.58 18.20 -10.30
N SER A 69 12.69 18.66 -9.42
CA SER A 69 11.51 19.41 -9.86
C SER A 69 11.89 20.80 -10.41
N ILE A 70 10.96 21.40 -11.14
CA ILE A 70 11.14 22.72 -11.75
C ILE A 70 11.39 23.81 -10.69
N ASP A 71 10.78 23.68 -9.51
CA ASP A 71 10.89 24.59 -8.36
C ASP A 71 11.82 24.09 -7.25
N GLY A 72 12.38 22.88 -7.38
CA GLY A 72 13.28 22.25 -6.41
C GLY A 72 12.62 21.75 -5.12
N ASN A 73 11.29 21.72 -5.02
CA ASN A 73 10.55 21.44 -3.79
C ASN A 73 9.77 20.11 -3.79
N VAL A 74 9.73 19.39 -4.91
CA VAL A 74 8.88 18.19 -5.06
C VAL A 74 9.71 16.99 -5.51
N GLY A 75 9.80 15.98 -4.63
CA GLY A 75 10.32 14.65 -4.95
C GLY A 75 9.25 13.59 -4.69
N CYS A 76 9.59 12.32 -4.92
CA CYS A 76 8.69 11.20 -4.61
C CYS A 76 8.30 11.23 -3.11
N VAL A 77 9.29 11.46 -2.25
CA VAL A 77 9.10 11.54 -0.79
C VAL A 77 8.14 12.65 -0.35
N THR A 78 7.93 13.71 -1.14
CA THR A 78 7.01 14.80 -0.79
C THR A 78 5.57 14.31 -0.64
N CYS A 79 5.14 13.39 -1.51
CA CYS A 79 3.81 12.79 -1.48
C CYS A 79 3.80 11.39 -0.82
N HIS A 80 4.96 10.75 -0.71
CA HIS A 80 5.13 9.39 -0.18
C HIS A 80 6.08 9.39 1.03
N GLN A 81 5.61 9.95 2.15
CA GLN A 81 6.44 10.27 3.31
C GLN A 81 6.60 9.05 4.23
N PRO A 82 7.81 8.75 4.73
CA PRO A 82 8.03 7.67 5.69
C PRO A 82 7.22 7.83 6.98
N ALA A 83 7.12 9.06 7.49
CA ALA A 83 6.37 9.38 8.70
C ALA A 83 4.86 9.07 8.60
N LEU A 84 4.34 8.95 7.38
CA LEU A 84 2.94 8.67 7.07
C LEU A 84 2.81 7.40 6.22
N TYR A 85 3.68 6.41 6.48
CA TYR A 85 3.61 5.08 5.86
C TYR A 85 3.54 5.10 4.32
N GLY A 86 4.28 6.02 3.71
CA GLY A 86 4.36 6.14 2.25
C GLY A 86 3.23 6.93 1.61
N THR A 87 2.43 7.67 2.37
CA THR A 87 1.49 8.70 1.89
C THR A 87 1.89 10.09 2.42
N ASP A 88 1.06 11.11 2.20
CA ASP A 88 1.23 12.45 2.78
C ASP A 88 0.09 12.87 3.72
N GLY A 89 -0.85 11.96 4.00
CA GLY A 89 -1.99 12.19 4.89
C GLY A 89 -2.98 13.24 4.38
N ARG A 90 -2.98 13.57 3.09
CA ARG A 90 -3.85 14.59 2.50
C ARG A 90 -4.87 13.97 1.56
N PRO A 91 -6.11 14.51 1.48
CA PRO A 91 -7.05 14.08 0.46
C PRO A 91 -6.50 14.18 -0.96
N ARG A 92 -5.74 15.25 -1.22
CA ARG A 92 -5.04 15.50 -2.48
C ARG A 92 -3.64 16.02 -2.20
N SER A 93 -2.64 15.35 -2.76
CA SER A 93 -1.25 15.76 -2.61
C SER A 93 -0.98 17.09 -3.30
N ILE A 94 0.02 17.83 -2.81
CA ILE A 94 0.40 19.13 -3.40
C ILE A 94 1.70 18.95 -4.17
N GLY A 95 1.64 19.19 -5.48
CA GLY A 95 2.78 19.12 -6.38
C GLY A 95 3.42 20.49 -6.65
N VAL A 96 4.18 20.58 -7.73
CA VAL A 96 4.97 21.78 -8.06
C VAL A 96 4.10 23.02 -8.22
N LYS A 97 4.64 24.17 -7.77
CA LYS A 97 3.92 25.45 -7.75
C LYS A 97 2.59 25.37 -6.98
N SER A 98 2.57 24.58 -5.91
CA SER A 98 1.42 24.38 -5.02
C SER A 98 0.16 23.85 -5.71
N ARG A 99 0.29 23.11 -6.82
CA ARG A 99 -0.86 22.58 -7.55
C ARG A 99 -1.39 21.30 -6.91
N PRO A 100 -2.70 21.18 -6.64
CA PRO A 100 -3.28 19.98 -6.05
C PRO A 100 -3.42 18.87 -7.09
N HIS A 101 -2.98 17.67 -6.76
CA HIS A 101 -3.24 16.47 -7.55
C HIS A 101 -4.74 16.19 -7.60
N PRO A 102 -5.24 15.55 -8.68
CA PRO A 102 -6.66 15.24 -8.79
C PRO A 102 -7.12 14.14 -7.82
N ARG A 103 -6.19 13.36 -7.26
CA ARG A 103 -6.45 12.15 -6.47
C ARG A 103 -5.54 12.07 -5.26
N HIS A 104 -5.96 11.26 -4.28
CA HIS A 104 -5.18 10.85 -3.11
C HIS A 104 -3.94 10.05 -3.53
N ALA A 105 -2.80 10.30 -2.91
CA ALA A 105 -1.59 9.51 -3.14
C ALA A 105 -1.68 8.16 -2.39
N PRO A 106 -1.73 7.01 -3.09
CA PRO A 106 -1.67 5.72 -2.42
C PRO A 106 -0.28 5.50 -1.80
N SER A 107 -0.18 4.58 -0.83
CA SER A 107 1.13 4.22 -0.26
C SER A 107 2.05 3.62 -1.32
N VAL A 108 3.32 4.00 -1.29
CA VAL A 108 4.39 3.38 -2.11
C VAL A 108 4.82 2.01 -1.55
N LEU A 109 4.49 1.71 -0.29
CA LEU A 109 4.85 0.45 0.35
C LEU A 109 4.08 -0.72 -0.30
N ASN A 110 4.80 -1.78 -0.67
CA ASN A 110 4.28 -2.94 -1.39
C ASN A 110 3.64 -2.60 -2.76
N ALA A 111 3.82 -1.39 -3.29
CA ALA A 111 3.10 -0.94 -4.48
C ALA A 111 3.43 -1.78 -5.72
N ALA A 112 4.68 -2.25 -5.85
CA ALA A 112 5.12 -3.05 -6.98
C ALA A 112 4.55 -4.49 -7.01
N LEU A 113 3.70 -4.89 -6.05
CA LEU A 113 2.88 -6.11 -6.13
C LEU A 113 1.65 -5.96 -7.02
N GLN A 114 1.20 -4.73 -7.26
CA GLN A 114 -0.02 -4.48 -8.00
C GLN A 114 0.20 -4.82 -9.48
N PHE A 115 -0.80 -5.43 -10.14
CA PHE A 115 -0.68 -5.79 -11.56
C PHE A 115 -0.63 -4.57 -12.50
N VAL A 116 -1.07 -3.41 -12.00
CA VAL A 116 -1.01 -2.07 -12.59
C VAL A 116 -0.94 -1.06 -11.45
N ILE A 117 -0.37 0.12 -11.70
CA ILE A 117 -0.21 1.19 -10.71
C ILE A 117 -1.23 2.30 -10.95
N HIS A 118 -1.43 3.12 -9.90
CA HIS A 118 -2.36 4.26 -9.84
C HIS A 118 -3.84 3.83 -9.77
N TRP A 119 -4.72 4.76 -9.37
CA TRP A 119 -6.14 4.45 -9.09
C TRP A 119 -6.92 3.96 -10.31
N ARG A 120 -6.55 4.43 -11.49
CA ARG A 120 -7.17 4.05 -12.76
C ARG A 120 -6.49 2.86 -13.45
N GLY A 121 -5.39 2.36 -12.89
CA GLY A 121 -4.53 1.34 -13.51
C GLY A 121 -3.99 1.76 -14.88
N ASP A 122 -3.58 3.01 -15.01
CA ASP A 122 -3.05 3.58 -16.26
C ASP A 122 -1.53 3.51 -16.35
N ARG A 123 -0.91 2.66 -15.53
CA ARG A 123 0.54 2.43 -15.46
C ARG A 123 0.79 0.95 -15.37
N VAL A 124 1.65 0.43 -16.24
CA VAL A 124 1.84 -1.03 -16.34
C VAL A 124 2.64 -1.62 -15.19
N ASP A 125 3.54 -0.83 -14.59
CA ASP A 125 4.34 -1.20 -13.42
C ASP A 125 4.86 0.05 -12.67
N ALA A 126 5.70 -0.18 -11.65
CA ALA A 126 6.30 0.89 -10.84
C ALA A 126 7.24 1.77 -11.68
N GLU A 127 8.01 1.18 -12.59
CA GLU A 127 8.98 1.92 -13.41
C GLU A 127 8.27 2.83 -14.42
N ASP A 128 7.20 2.38 -15.06
CA ASP A 128 6.34 3.23 -15.89
C ASP A 128 5.73 4.37 -15.07
N GLN A 129 5.23 4.09 -13.85
CA GLN A 129 4.75 5.16 -12.96
C GLN A 129 5.83 6.21 -12.66
N VAL A 130 7.08 5.81 -12.45
CA VAL A 130 8.20 6.74 -12.25
C VAL A 130 8.47 7.55 -13.53
N VAL A 131 8.53 6.89 -14.69
CA VAL A 131 8.73 7.58 -15.99
C VAL A 131 7.69 8.67 -16.20
N GLN A 132 6.42 8.38 -15.93
CA GLN A 132 5.33 9.34 -16.06
C GLN A 132 5.48 10.47 -15.03
N SER A 133 5.81 10.15 -13.78
CA SER A 133 5.98 11.15 -12.70
C SER A 133 7.17 12.08 -12.92
N LEU A 134 8.22 11.65 -13.63
CA LEU A 134 9.39 12.48 -13.92
C LEU A 134 9.11 13.62 -14.89
N LEU A 135 8.04 13.56 -15.69
CA LEU A 135 7.69 14.58 -16.69
C LEU A 135 6.27 15.13 -16.53
N LEU A 136 5.44 14.54 -15.67
CA LEU A 136 4.08 15.00 -15.46
C LEU A 136 4.10 16.45 -14.92
N PRO A 137 3.34 17.39 -15.53
CA PRO A 137 3.46 18.80 -15.19
C PRO A 137 3.21 19.09 -13.71
N ILE A 138 2.35 18.34 -13.03
CA ILE A 138 2.01 18.58 -11.63
C ILE A 138 2.99 17.96 -10.63
N THR A 139 3.80 16.97 -11.02
CA THR A 139 4.79 16.33 -10.14
C THR A 139 6.14 17.01 -10.28
N SER A 140 6.93 16.75 -11.32
CA SER A 140 8.24 17.38 -11.50
C SER A 140 8.11 18.76 -12.13
N GLY A 141 7.13 18.97 -13.01
CA GLY A 141 6.97 20.19 -13.78
C GLY A 141 8.08 20.49 -14.78
N GLN A 142 9.01 19.55 -15.03
CA GLN A 142 10.02 19.73 -16.07
C GLN A 142 9.36 19.80 -17.45
N PRO A 143 9.80 20.71 -18.34
CA PRO A 143 9.15 20.90 -19.64
C PRO A 143 9.34 19.70 -20.58
N ASP A 144 10.50 19.04 -20.51
CA ASP A 144 10.85 17.87 -21.31
C ASP A 144 11.99 17.06 -20.67
N GLU A 145 12.34 15.94 -21.30
CA GLU A 145 13.43 15.06 -20.87
C GLU A 145 14.80 15.76 -20.90
N THR A 146 15.05 16.65 -21.86
CA THR A 146 16.30 17.40 -21.96
C THR A 146 16.52 18.28 -20.73
N ALA A 147 15.48 19.02 -20.30
CA ALA A 147 15.54 19.86 -19.12
C ALA A 147 15.69 19.04 -17.83
N LEU A 148 15.01 17.90 -17.72
CA LEU A 148 15.18 16.96 -16.62
C LEU A 148 16.63 16.46 -16.53
N LEU A 149 17.20 15.97 -17.63
CA LEU A 149 18.56 15.44 -17.65
C LEU A 149 19.61 16.54 -17.45
N ALA A 150 19.39 17.74 -17.99
CA ALA A 150 20.23 18.90 -17.70
C ALA A 150 20.23 19.24 -16.19
N ARG A 151 19.07 19.15 -15.53
CA ARG A 151 18.96 19.31 -14.07
C ARG A 151 19.75 18.22 -13.35
N VAL A 152 19.56 16.94 -13.69
CA VAL A 152 20.27 15.83 -13.05
C VAL A 152 21.78 15.95 -13.21
N ASN A 153 22.26 16.28 -14.42
CA ASN A 153 23.67 16.46 -14.73
C ASN A 153 24.30 17.69 -14.04
N SER A 154 23.49 18.65 -13.57
CA SER A 154 23.98 19.78 -12.78
C SER A 154 24.45 19.39 -11.37
N PHE A 155 24.22 18.13 -10.95
CA PHE A 155 24.63 17.56 -9.67
C PHE A 155 25.81 16.59 -9.88
N PRO A 156 27.06 17.01 -9.64
CA PRO A 156 28.25 16.20 -9.97
C PRO A 156 28.28 14.82 -9.31
N GLY A 157 27.63 14.67 -8.14
CA GLY A 157 27.60 13.40 -7.41
C GLY A 157 26.76 12.30 -8.04
N TYR A 158 25.84 12.60 -8.98
CA TYR A 158 24.98 11.57 -9.58
C TYR A 158 25.65 10.78 -10.70
N ALA A 159 26.43 11.42 -11.57
CA ALA A 159 27.12 10.74 -12.68
C ALA A 159 27.89 9.46 -12.27
N PRO A 160 28.74 9.46 -11.22
CA PRO A 160 29.41 8.22 -10.79
C PRO A 160 28.45 7.16 -10.23
N LEU A 161 27.36 7.57 -9.57
CA LEU A 161 26.34 6.65 -9.05
C LEU A 161 25.57 5.95 -10.18
N PHE A 162 25.20 6.70 -11.23
CA PHE A 162 24.59 6.12 -12.44
C PHE A 162 25.54 5.13 -13.12
N LYS A 163 26.82 5.49 -13.29
CA LYS A 163 27.83 4.59 -13.87
C LYS A 163 28.00 3.30 -13.05
N SER A 164 27.94 3.39 -11.71
CA SER A 164 28.00 2.22 -10.84
C SER A 164 26.75 1.34 -10.94
N ALA A 165 25.56 1.94 -11.04
CA ALA A 165 24.29 1.22 -11.12
C ALA A 165 24.02 0.60 -12.51
N PHE A 166 24.60 1.19 -13.57
CA PHE A 166 24.41 0.80 -14.97
C PHE A 166 25.74 0.73 -15.73
N PRO A 167 26.69 -0.13 -15.34
CA PRO A 167 28.05 -0.13 -15.88
C PRO A 167 28.15 -0.56 -17.35
N ALA A 168 27.14 -1.27 -17.86
CA ALA A 168 27.07 -1.72 -19.25
C ALA A 168 26.35 -0.73 -20.18
N ASP A 169 25.76 0.34 -19.64
CA ASP A 169 25.05 1.35 -20.43
C ASP A 169 26.02 2.46 -20.85
N PRO A 170 26.19 2.75 -22.16
CA PRO A 170 27.04 3.85 -22.61
C PRO A 170 26.51 5.23 -22.20
N GLU A 171 25.21 5.36 -21.90
CA GLU A 171 24.56 6.60 -21.48
C GLU A 171 23.84 6.40 -20.13
N PRO A 172 24.61 6.21 -19.04
CA PRO A 172 24.04 5.73 -17.78
C PRO A 172 23.10 6.76 -17.13
N VAL A 173 23.30 8.07 -17.36
CA VAL A 173 22.38 9.12 -16.90
C VAL A 173 21.26 9.30 -17.93
N SER A 174 20.16 8.57 -17.75
CA SER A 174 18.99 8.62 -18.63
C SER A 174 17.69 8.54 -17.85
N ARG A 175 16.57 9.01 -18.43
CA ARG A 175 15.25 8.89 -17.79
C ARG A 175 14.88 7.44 -17.49
N ARG A 176 15.24 6.53 -18.40
CA ARG A 176 15.07 5.08 -18.22
C ARG A 176 15.82 4.59 -16.99
N ASN A 177 17.10 4.95 -16.83
CA ASN A 177 17.91 4.49 -15.70
C ASN A 177 17.49 5.15 -14.38
N MET A 178 16.95 6.37 -14.41
CA MET A 178 16.27 6.95 -13.25
C MET A 178 15.08 6.09 -12.81
N ALA A 179 14.20 5.73 -13.76
CA ALA A 179 13.04 4.89 -13.47
C ALA A 179 13.43 3.50 -12.97
N LEU A 180 14.42 2.85 -13.59
CA LEU A 180 14.91 1.55 -13.14
C LEU A 180 15.55 1.60 -11.74
N ALA A 181 16.27 2.68 -11.41
CA ALA A 181 16.87 2.83 -10.09
C ALA A 181 15.80 3.08 -9.02
N ILE A 182 14.90 4.05 -9.24
CA ILE A 182 13.80 4.35 -8.30
C ILE A 182 12.90 3.11 -8.14
N GLY A 183 12.52 2.46 -9.24
CA GLY A 183 11.74 1.22 -9.21
C GLY A 183 12.45 0.09 -8.45
N ALA A 184 13.78 -0.07 -8.62
CA ALA A 184 14.54 -1.02 -7.80
C ALA A 184 14.47 -0.70 -6.30
N PHE A 185 14.53 0.59 -5.91
CA PHE A 185 14.31 0.99 -4.53
C PHE A 185 12.88 0.70 -4.05
N GLU A 186 11.86 1.08 -4.83
CA GLU A 186 10.44 0.82 -4.52
C GLU A 186 10.16 -0.69 -4.38
N ARG A 187 10.84 -1.53 -5.15
CA ARG A 187 10.76 -2.99 -5.05
C ARG A 187 11.34 -3.58 -3.76
N THR A 188 12.13 -2.80 -3.01
CA THR A 188 12.59 -3.15 -1.65
C THR A 188 11.62 -2.70 -0.56
N LEU A 189 10.60 -1.90 -0.89
CA LEU A 189 9.67 -1.32 0.07
C LEU A 189 8.58 -2.32 0.50
N VAL A 190 9.02 -3.49 0.96
CA VAL A 190 8.16 -4.57 1.44
C VAL A 190 8.00 -4.46 2.96
N THR A 191 6.77 -4.60 3.43
CA THR A 191 6.41 -4.44 4.85
C THR A 191 5.67 -5.68 5.36
N PRO A 192 6.38 -6.80 5.58
CA PRO A 192 5.75 -8.00 6.13
C PRO A 192 5.21 -7.71 7.54
N SER A 193 4.05 -8.24 7.83
CA SER A 193 3.26 -7.98 9.02
C SER A 193 3.02 -9.28 9.79
N ARG A 194 2.39 -9.19 10.96
CA ARG A 194 1.97 -10.36 11.72
C ARG A 194 0.99 -11.25 10.95
N PHE A 195 0.24 -10.70 9.99
CA PHE A 195 -0.57 -11.50 9.07
C PHE A 195 0.27 -12.41 8.16
N ASP A 196 1.47 -11.98 7.77
CA ASP A 196 2.37 -12.82 6.96
C ASP A 196 2.94 -13.98 7.78
N ASP A 197 3.18 -13.79 9.09
CA ASP A 197 3.57 -14.86 10.01
C ASP A 197 2.42 -15.84 10.27
N TYR A 198 1.19 -15.32 10.36
CA TYR A 198 -0.02 -16.14 10.42
C TYR A 198 -0.15 -17.03 9.19
N LEU A 199 -0.04 -16.47 7.98
CA LEU A 199 -0.09 -17.22 6.73
C LEU A 199 1.04 -18.27 6.59
N LYS A 200 2.18 -18.09 7.29
CA LYS A 200 3.27 -19.08 7.36
C LYS A 200 3.02 -20.20 8.38
N GLY A 201 1.87 -20.19 9.07
CA GLY A 201 1.44 -21.25 9.96
C GLY A 201 1.47 -20.90 11.45
N ASN A 202 1.89 -19.69 11.82
CA ASN A 202 1.88 -19.25 13.22
C ASN A 202 0.50 -18.67 13.58
N VAL A 203 -0.44 -19.52 13.99
CA VAL A 203 -1.80 -19.12 14.39
C VAL A 203 -1.79 -18.01 15.46
N ASP A 204 -0.83 -18.06 16.38
CA ASP A 204 -0.71 -17.11 17.50
C ASP A 204 -0.14 -15.74 17.08
N ALA A 205 0.26 -15.57 15.81
CA ALA A 205 0.67 -14.27 15.28
C ALA A 205 -0.50 -13.27 15.20
N LEU A 206 -1.73 -13.77 15.08
CA LEU A 206 -2.94 -12.97 15.22
C LEU A 206 -3.56 -13.23 16.59
N SER A 207 -4.03 -12.18 17.25
CA SER A 207 -4.89 -12.29 18.43
C SER A 207 -6.27 -12.88 18.07
N ALA A 208 -7.01 -13.34 19.08
CA ALA A 208 -8.36 -13.87 18.87
C ALA A 208 -9.31 -12.86 18.20
N GLY A 209 -9.21 -11.57 18.53
CA GLY A 209 -10.01 -10.52 17.90
C GLY A 209 -9.65 -10.28 16.43
N GLU A 210 -8.36 -10.38 16.09
CA GLU A 210 -7.91 -10.26 14.70
C GLU A 210 -8.32 -11.48 13.86
N ARG A 211 -8.30 -12.68 14.44
CA ARG A 211 -8.83 -13.89 13.78
C ARG A 211 -10.33 -13.81 13.56
N ALA A 212 -11.10 -13.32 14.55
CA ALA A 212 -12.52 -13.03 14.38
C ALA A 212 -12.77 -12.01 13.26
N GLY A 213 -11.95 -10.96 13.18
CA GLY A 213 -11.97 -9.99 12.10
C GLY A 213 -11.69 -10.56 10.72
N LEU A 214 -10.69 -11.43 10.62
CA LEU A 214 -10.35 -12.14 9.37
C LEU A 214 -11.50 -13.04 8.94
N ALA A 215 -12.06 -13.83 9.86
CA ALA A 215 -13.22 -14.67 9.59
C ALA A 215 -14.40 -13.82 9.08
N LYS A 216 -14.68 -12.68 9.72
CA LYS A 216 -15.75 -11.77 9.30
C LYS A 216 -15.50 -11.14 7.93
N PHE A 217 -14.25 -10.75 7.66
CA PHE A 217 -13.84 -10.21 6.35
C PHE A 217 -14.05 -11.22 5.22
N ILE A 218 -13.77 -12.51 5.48
CA ILE A 218 -14.04 -13.61 4.55
C ILE A 218 -15.54 -13.86 4.41
N GLU A 219 -16.25 -14.02 5.53
CA GLU A 219 -17.70 -14.31 5.60
C GLU A 219 -18.54 -13.28 4.84
N VAL A 220 -18.25 -11.99 5.03
CA VAL A 220 -18.96 -10.89 4.38
C VAL A 220 -18.67 -10.83 2.87
N GLY A 221 -17.56 -11.43 2.42
CA GLY A 221 -17.22 -11.53 1.00
C GLY A 221 -16.24 -10.46 0.50
N CYS A 222 -15.56 -9.73 1.40
CA CYS A 222 -14.56 -8.73 1.01
C CYS A 222 -13.42 -9.33 0.16
N VAL A 223 -13.13 -10.62 0.39
CA VAL A 223 -12.10 -11.40 -0.31
C VAL A 223 -12.38 -11.63 -1.79
N ALA A 224 -13.59 -11.38 -2.28
CA ALA A 224 -13.88 -11.42 -3.71
C ALA A 224 -13.04 -10.42 -4.52
N CYS A 225 -12.65 -9.30 -3.89
CA CYS A 225 -11.81 -8.27 -4.50
C CYS A 225 -10.48 -8.09 -3.77
N HIS A 226 -10.47 -8.27 -2.45
CA HIS A 226 -9.31 -8.06 -1.59
C HIS A 226 -8.67 -9.38 -1.19
N SER A 227 -7.91 -9.97 -2.10
CA SER A 227 -7.22 -11.26 -1.95
C SER A 227 -5.76 -11.16 -2.41
N GLY A 228 -5.04 -12.28 -2.39
CA GLY A 228 -3.69 -12.34 -2.90
C GLY A 228 -2.63 -11.77 -1.94
N PRO A 229 -1.39 -11.57 -2.41
CA PRO A 229 -0.32 -11.03 -1.58
C PRO A 229 -0.52 -9.55 -1.26
N GLY A 230 -1.41 -8.81 -1.94
CA GLY A 230 -1.70 -7.41 -1.64
C GLY A 230 -2.93 -7.20 -0.75
N VAL A 231 -3.69 -8.27 -0.43
CA VAL A 231 -5.06 -8.16 0.12
C VAL A 231 -5.87 -7.17 -0.74
N GLY A 232 -5.84 -7.38 -2.05
CA GLY A 232 -6.25 -6.44 -3.08
C GLY A 232 -5.13 -6.12 -4.06
N GLY A 233 -5.39 -5.20 -4.98
CA GLY A 233 -4.40 -4.79 -5.99
C GLY A 233 -4.28 -5.70 -7.20
N GLY A 234 -5.08 -6.76 -7.32
CA GLY A 234 -5.01 -7.77 -8.38
C GLY A 234 -6.08 -7.64 -9.49
N MET A 235 -7.00 -6.69 -9.39
CA MET A 235 -8.06 -6.49 -10.39
C MET A 235 -8.59 -5.05 -10.42
N TYR A 236 -9.37 -4.74 -11.46
CA TYR A 236 -10.27 -3.61 -11.50
C TYR A 236 -11.64 -4.01 -10.95
N GLN A 237 -12.32 -3.09 -10.28
CA GLN A 237 -13.71 -3.25 -9.86
C GLN A 237 -14.45 -1.93 -9.91
N LYS A 238 -15.77 -2.02 -10.13
CA LYS A 238 -16.64 -0.86 -10.05
C LYS A 238 -16.75 -0.43 -8.60
N PHE A 239 -16.48 0.84 -8.31
CA PHE A 239 -16.78 1.40 -7.00
C PHE A 239 -18.25 1.84 -7.00
N GLY A 240 -19.05 1.20 -6.15
CA GLY A 240 -20.49 1.32 -6.15
C GLY A 240 -21.17 0.30 -7.06
N VAL A 241 -21.01 -0.99 -6.77
CA VAL A 241 -21.74 -2.07 -7.46
C VAL A 241 -23.22 -2.02 -7.11
N MET A 242 -23.54 -1.76 -5.84
CA MET A 242 -24.90 -1.78 -5.29
C MET A 242 -25.51 -0.39 -5.19
N GLU A 243 -24.70 0.63 -4.96
CA GLU A 243 -25.10 2.03 -4.86
C GLU A 243 -23.97 2.93 -5.36
N ASP A 244 -24.30 4.04 -6.00
CA ASP A 244 -23.33 5.06 -6.42
C ASP A 244 -22.39 5.47 -5.27
N TYR A 245 -21.09 5.25 -5.44
CA TYR A 245 -20.12 5.48 -4.36
C TYR A 245 -20.11 6.92 -3.84
N TRP A 246 -20.29 7.91 -4.73
CA TRP A 246 -20.21 9.33 -4.40
C TRP A 246 -21.30 9.78 -3.43
N LYS A 247 -22.43 9.06 -3.33
CA LYS A 247 -23.47 9.32 -2.32
C LYS A 247 -23.02 8.92 -0.93
N ALA A 248 -22.19 7.89 -0.81
CA ALA A 248 -21.65 7.40 0.45
C ALA A 248 -20.33 8.09 0.84
N THR A 249 -19.50 8.46 -0.13
CA THR A 249 -18.20 9.11 0.10
C THR A 249 -18.27 10.63 0.08
N GLN A 250 -19.33 11.23 -0.48
CA GLN A 250 -19.42 12.67 -0.73
C GLN A 250 -18.35 13.19 -1.71
N SER A 251 -17.87 12.32 -2.61
CA SER A 251 -16.88 12.69 -3.63
C SER A 251 -17.40 13.76 -4.59
N ASP A 252 -16.69 14.88 -4.68
CA ASP A 252 -16.94 15.98 -5.60
C ASP A 252 -15.61 16.51 -6.19
N PRO A 253 -15.42 16.53 -7.53
CA PRO A 253 -16.31 15.98 -8.54
C PRO A 253 -16.40 14.45 -8.50
N ILE A 254 -17.42 13.89 -9.15
CA ILE A 254 -17.54 12.44 -9.36
C ILE A 254 -16.42 12.00 -10.30
N ASP A 255 -15.47 11.24 -9.76
CA ASP A 255 -14.36 10.65 -10.50
C ASP A 255 -14.84 9.46 -11.33
N LYS A 256 -14.58 9.48 -12.65
CA LYS A 256 -14.99 8.44 -13.59
C LYS A 256 -14.07 7.21 -13.56
N GLY A 257 -12.98 7.26 -12.80
CA GLY A 257 -12.00 6.19 -12.68
C GLY A 257 -11.36 5.87 -14.03
N ARG A 258 -11.36 4.60 -14.39
CA ARG A 258 -10.70 4.06 -15.57
C ARG A 258 -11.25 4.63 -16.89
N ALA A 259 -12.52 5.01 -16.96
CA ALA A 259 -13.10 5.62 -18.15
C ALA A 259 -12.39 6.92 -18.59
N ASP A 260 -11.73 7.65 -17.68
CA ASP A 260 -10.89 8.81 -18.05
C ASP A 260 -9.71 8.45 -18.96
N VAL A 261 -9.34 7.17 -19.01
CA VAL A 261 -8.18 6.65 -19.74
C VAL A 261 -8.64 5.91 -20.99
N THR A 262 -9.68 5.09 -20.86
CA THR A 262 -10.16 4.22 -21.96
C THR A 262 -11.17 4.91 -22.86
N ASN A 263 -11.87 5.94 -22.38
CA ASN A 263 -13.02 6.57 -23.03
C ASN A 263 -14.16 5.58 -23.35
N ASP A 264 -14.26 4.48 -22.59
CA ASP A 264 -15.34 3.50 -22.68
C ASP A 264 -16.30 3.65 -21.49
N ASP A 265 -17.60 3.74 -21.78
CA ASP A 265 -18.64 3.84 -20.76
C ASP A 265 -18.73 2.57 -19.88
N ALA A 266 -18.28 1.42 -20.40
CA ALA A 266 -18.18 0.18 -19.63
C ALA A 266 -17.17 0.28 -18.47
N ASP A 267 -16.21 1.20 -18.55
CA ASP A 267 -15.19 1.44 -17.53
C ASP A 267 -15.57 2.56 -16.54
N LEU A 268 -16.81 3.09 -16.61
CA LEU A 268 -17.26 4.15 -15.70
C LEU A 268 -17.23 3.68 -14.25
N TYR A 269 -16.51 4.44 -13.43
CA TYR A 269 -16.33 4.21 -11.99
C TYR A 269 -15.57 2.92 -11.66
N MET A 270 -14.89 2.34 -12.64
CA MET A 270 -13.94 1.25 -12.41
C MET A 270 -12.65 1.82 -11.84
N PHE A 271 -12.19 1.26 -10.73
CA PHE A 271 -10.90 1.57 -10.12
C PHE A 271 -10.10 0.30 -9.95
N ARG A 272 -8.77 0.41 -9.95
CA ARG A 272 -7.93 -0.66 -9.44
C ARG A 272 -8.25 -0.86 -7.96
N VAL A 273 -8.57 -2.08 -7.56
CA VAL A 273 -8.84 -2.41 -6.15
C VAL A 273 -7.60 -2.09 -5.33
N ALA A 274 -7.71 -1.24 -4.31
CA ALA A 274 -6.56 -0.86 -3.49
C ALA A 274 -5.99 -2.06 -2.72
N SER A 275 -4.67 -2.07 -2.49
CA SER A 275 -4.07 -2.98 -1.51
C SER A 275 -4.47 -2.51 -0.11
N LEU A 276 -4.76 -3.45 0.79
CA LEU A 276 -5.09 -3.14 2.19
C LEU A 276 -3.89 -3.28 3.13
N ARG A 277 -2.68 -3.56 2.61
CA ARG A 277 -1.47 -3.56 3.45
C ARG A 277 -1.21 -2.17 4.00
N ASN A 278 -0.92 -2.10 5.29
CA ASN A 278 -0.75 -0.84 6.05
C ASN A 278 -1.98 0.09 6.05
N VAL A 279 -3.19 -0.37 5.69
CA VAL A 279 -4.35 0.50 5.53
C VAL A 279 -4.71 1.29 6.81
N ALA A 280 -4.45 0.72 7.99
CA ALA A 280 -4.66 1.41 9.26
C ALA A 280 -3.76 2.65 9.46
N MET A 281 -2.69 2.77 8.68
CA MET A 281 -1.70 3.85 8.76
C MET A 281 -1.81 4.87 7.62
N THR A 282 -2.73 4.67 6.67
CA THR A 282 -2.80 5.47 5.44
C THR A 282 -4.14 6.20 5.25
N PRO A 283 -4.68 6.92 6.27
CA PRO A 283 -5.79 7.83 6.03
C PRO A 283 -5.34 9.05 5.20
N PRO A 284 -6.28 9.78 4.58
CA PRO A 284 -7.69 9.42 4.40
C PRO A 284 -7.89 8.32 3.33
N TYR A 285 -9.12 7.86 3.16
CA TYR A 285 -9.45 6.67 2.35
C TYR A 285 -10.13 7.01 1.03
N PHE A 286 -10.04 6.05 0.09
CA PHE A 286 -10.51 6.12 -1.29
C PHE A 286 -9.68 7.01 -2.22
N HIS A 287 -10.07 7.07 -3.49
CA HIS A 287 -9.29 7.67 -4.58
C HIS A 287 -9.11 9.18 -4.45
N ASP A 288 -9.95 9.85 -3.67
CA ASP A 288 -9.96 11.29 -3.44
C ASP A 288 -9.75 11.67 -1.97
N GLY A 289 -9.57 10.68 -1.09
CA GLY A 289 -9.38 10.90 0.35
C GLY A 289 -10.58 11.53 1.05
N SER A 290 -11.79 11.28 0.54
CA SER A 290 -13.04 11.85 1.06
C SER A 290 -13.47 11.28 2.41
N VAL A 291 -13.04 10.06 2.75
CA VAL A 291 -13.41 9.42 4.02
C VAL A 291 -12.25 9.42 5.01
N ALA A 292 -12.48 9.94 6.20
CA ALA A 292 -11.40 10.22 7.17
C ALA A 292 -10.97 9.01 8.01
N THR A 293 -11.85 8.04 8.26
CA THR A 293 -11.61 6.96 9.24
C THR A 293 -11.79 5.57 8.65
N LEU A 294 -10.99 4.61 9.11
CA LEU A 294 -11.04 3.23 8.63
C LEU A 294 -12.40 2.55 8.92
N PRO A 295 -13.01 2.71 10.11
CA PRO A 295 -14.34 2.16 10.36
C PRO A 295 -15.39 2.68 9.37
N GLU A 296 -15.35 3.97 9.03
CA GLU A 296 -16.26 4.52 8.04
C GLU A 296 -15.98 3.98 6.64
N ALA A 297 -14.71 3.84 6.25
CA ALA A 297 -14.35 3.22 4.97
C ALA A 297 -14.86 1.77 4.85
N VAL A 298 -14.80 0.99 5.94
CA VAL A 298 -15.35 -0.38 6.00
C VAL A 298 -16.88 -0.36 5.84
N LYS A 299 -17.58 0.55 6.53
CA LYS A 299 -19.04 0.71 6.41
C LYS A 299 -19.45 1.08 5.00
N VAL A 300 -18.76 2.04 4.38
CA VAL A 300 -18.99 2.45 2.99
C VAL A 300 -18.80 1.26 2.07
N MET A 301 -17.69 0.52 2.18
CA MET A 301 -17.43 -0.63 1.32
C MET A 301 -18.48 -1.74 1.45
N ALA A 302 -18.86 -2.11 2.66
CA ALA A 302 -19.91 -3.10 2.88
C ALA A 302 -21.25 -2.67 2.25
N ARG A 303 -21.60 -1.39 2.38
CA ARG A 303 -22.83 -0.84 1.81
C ARG A 303 -22.80 -0.81 0.29
N VAL A 304 -21.80 -0.15 -0.31
CA VAL A 304 -21.82 0.18 -1.74
C VAL A 304 -21.29 -0.95 -2.63
N GLN A 305 -20.47 -1.86 -2.11
CA GLN A 305 -19.99 -3.03 -2.86
C GLN A 305 -20.88 -4.26 -2.65
N LEU A 306 -21.36 -4.48 -1.42
CA LEU A 306 -21.99 -5.74 -1.04
C LEU A 306 -23.46 -5.60 -0.67
N GLY A 307 -23.98 -4.37 -0.51
CA GLY A 307 -25.36 -4.14 -0.10
C GLY A 307 -25.62 -4.53 1.36
N VAL A 308 -24.56 -4.65 2.16
CA VAL A 308 -24.62 -5.10 3.55
C VAL A 308 -24.43 -3.92 4.49
N ARG A 309 -25.28 -3.85 5.52
CA ARG A 309 -25.06 -2.97 6.67
C ARG A 309 -24.40 -3.79 7.77
N LEU A 310 -23.18 -3.42 8.12
CA LEU A 310 -22.45 -4.05 9.23
C LEU A 310 -22.82 -3.39 10.55
N GLU A 311 -22.97 -4.21 11.59
CA GLU A 311 -23.05 -3.75 12.97
C GLU A 311 -21.69 -3.23 13.44
N ASP A 312 -21.68 -2.33 14.43
CA ASP A 312 -20.44 -1.70 14.90
C ASP A 312 -19.42 -2.72 15.44
N LYS A 313 -19.89 -3.84 16.00
CA LYS A 313 -19.03 -4.94 16.42
C LYS A 313 -18.29 -5.55 15.23
N ASP A 314 -19.00 -5.87 14.14
CA ASP A 314 -18.41 -6.49 12.96
C ASP A 314 -17.42 -5.55 12.27
N VAL A 315 -17.73 -4.25 12.25
CA VAL A 315 -16.80 -3.22 11.79
C VAL A 315 -15.55 -3.19 12.66
N GLY A 316 -15.70 -3.25 13.99
CA GLY A 316 -14.58 -3.29 14.94
C GLY A 316 -13.69 -4.52 14.73
N ASP A 317 -14.28 -5.70 14.55
CA ASP A 317 -13.55 -6.94 14.30
C ASP A 317 -12.77 -6.84 12.98
N ILE A 318 -13.40 -6.41 11.88
CA ILE A 318 -12.73 -6.21 10.59
C ILE A 318 -11.59 -5.19 10.71
N VAL A 319 -11.80 -4.06 11.39
CA VAL A 319 -10.76 -3.05 11.60
C VAL A 319 -9.58 -3.62 12.40
N SER A 320 -9.84 -4.48 13.38
CA SER A 320 -8.80 -5.20 14.12
C SER A 320 -7.95 -6.06 13.17
N PHE A 321 -8.59 -6.86 12.31
CA PHE A 321 -7.88 -7.59 11.27
C PHE A 321 -7.08 -6.68 10.33
N LEU A 322 -7.65 -5.58 9.84
CA LEU A 322 -6.96 -4.65 8.95
C LEU A 322 -5.73 -4.00 9.62
N ALA A 323 -5.77 -3.77 10.93
CA ALA A 323 -4.62 -3.31 11.70
C ALA A 323 -3.50 -4.36 11.79
N SER A 324 -3.82 -5.65 11.59
CA SER A 324 -2.84 -6.74 11.50
C SER A 324 -2.01 -6.76 10.23
N LEU A 325 -2.46 -6.03 9.21
CA LEU A 325 -1.78 -5.88 7.93
C LEU A 325 -0.68 -4.81 7.93
N THR A 326 -0.44 -4.15 9.08
CA THR A 326 0.61 -3.14 9.22
C THR A 326 1.94 -3.79 9.55
N GLY A 327 2.91 -3.66 8.62
CA GLY A 327 4.29 -4.09 8.82
C GLY A 327 5.19 -2.95 9.32
N PRO A 328 6.40 -3.24 9.81
CA PRO A 328 7.38 -2.23 10.13
C PRO A 328 7.93 -1.57 8.85
N LEU A 329 8.28 -0.29 8.91
CA LEU A 329 8.91 0.40 7.79
C LEU A 329 10.30 -0.16 7.50
N PRO A 330 10.70 -0.32 6.22
CA PRO A 330 12.08 -0.64 5.87
C PRO A 330 13.02 0.46 6.40
N PRO A 331 14.16 0.12 7.04
CA PRO A 331 15.05 1.13 7.64
C PRO A 331 15.54 2.19 6.65
N ASP A 332 15.84 1.78 5.42
CA ASP A 332 16.29 2.67 4.34
C ASP A 332 15.19 3.61 3.82
N PHE A 333 13.92 3.27 4.05
CA PHE A 333 12.80 4.17 3.81
C PHE A 333 12.53 5.06 5.01
N ALA A 334 12.64 4.54 6.23
CA ALA A 334 12.36 5.27 7.46
C ALA A 334 13.30 6.48 7.69
N THR A 335 14.52 6.44 7.15
CA THR A 335 15.53 7.48 7.34
C THR A 335 15.87 8.17 6.02
N ALA A 336 15.89 9.49 5.98
CA ALA A 336 16.31 10.24 4.80
C ALA A 336 17.82 10.02 4.50
N PRO A 337 18.22 9.84 3.23
CA PRO A 337 19.62 9.76 2.85
C PRO A 337 20.29 11.15 2.87
N VAL A 338 21.62 11.17 2.97
CA VAL A 338 22.41 12.37 2.67
C VAL A 338 22.55 12.48 1.16
N LEU A 339 21.99 13.54 0.58
CA LEU A 339 22.04 13.79 -0.86
C LEU A 339 23.44 14.28 -1.31
N PRO A 340 23.87 13.98 -2.54
CA PRO A 340 25.10 14.53 -3.07
C PRO A 340 25.06 16.07 -3.15
N PRO A 341 26.20 16.77 -2.95
CA PRO A 341 26.29 18.21 -3.12
C PRO A 341 25.84 18.66 -4.52
N GLY A 342 25.18 19.81 -4.61
CA GLY A 342 24.68 20.32 -5.87
C GLY A 342 23.83 21.59 -5.74
N PRO A 343 23.58 22.32 -6.83
CA PRO A 343 22.80 23.56 -6.80
C PRO A 343 21.38 23.35 -6.28
N VAL A 344 20.88 24.24 -5.43
CA VAL A 344 19.45 24.28 -5.09
C VAL A 344 18.76 25.21 -6.08
N PRO A 345 17.74 24.75 -6.83
CA PRO A 345 17.02 25.62 -7.74
C PRO A 345 16.38 26.80 -6.99
N PRO A 346 16.37 28.02 -7.55
CA PRO A 346 15.65 29.11 -6.92
C PRO A 346 14.14 28.78 -6.91
N THR A 347 13.52 28.94 -5.74
CA THR A 347 12.07 28.86 -5.58
C THR A 347 11.43 30.08 -6.26
N LYS A 348 11.01 29.95 -7.51
CA LYS A 348 10.23 30.99 -8.21
C LYS A 348 8.78 30.58 -8.38
#